data_AF-A0A2S5M2H8-F1
#
_entry.id   AF-A0A2S5M2H8-F1
#
_cell.length_a   1.000
_cell.length_b   1.000
_cell.length_c   1.000
_cell.angle_alpha   90.00
_cell.angle_beta   90.00
_cell.angle_gamma   90.00
#
_symmetry.space_group_name_H-M   'P 1'
#
loop_
_entity.id
_entity.type
_entity.pdbx_description
1 polymer ?
#
loop_
_entity_poly.entity_id
_entity_poly.type
_entity_poly.pdbx_seq_one_letter_code
_entity_poly.pdbx_strand_id
1 'polypeptide(L)' 'MNKKVIAGLISLAFHHSISATENINLDEVVVTASRTSQARENVIGDVTVIDRQEIERMGAGSVTDLLRMQPGV' A
#
# COMPACT_ATOMS: atom_id res chain seq x y z
N MET A 1 40.77 -27.02 18.44
CA MET A 1 39.79 -26.33 17.56
C MET A 1 40.29 -24.92 17.29
N ASN A 2 40.48 -24.55 16.01
CA ASN A 2 41.23 -23.35 15.64
C ASN A 2 40.37 -22.08 15.84
N LYS A 3 40.82 -21.16 16.70
CA LYS A 3 40.10 -19.91 17.06
C LYS A 3 39.65 -19.09 15.83
N LYS A 4 40.39 -19.18 14.73
CA LYS A 4 40.09 -18.54 13.43
C LYS A 4 38.80 -19.07 12.79
N VAL A 5 38.52 -20.38 12.94
CA VAL A 5 37.31 -21.04 12.39
C VAL A 5 36.07 -20.59 13.16
N ILE A 6 36.17 -20.49 14.49
CA ILE A 6 35.09 -20.03 15.35
C ILE A 6 34.74 -18.56 15.03
N ALA A 7 35.75 -17.71 14.86
CA ALA A 7 35.54 -16.30 14.50
C ALA A 7 34.85 -16.13 13.13
N GLY A 8 35.20 -16.96 12.13
CA GLY A 8 34.55 -16.93 10.81
C GLY A 8 33.08 -17.34 10.84
N LEU A 9 32.74 -18.39 11.59
CA LEU A 9 31.35 -18.86 11.74
C LEU A 9 30.45 -17.83 12.43
N ILE A 10 30.99 -17.08 13.39
CA ILE A 10 30.25 -16.00 14.07
C ILE A 10 29.92 -14.87 13.09
N SER A 11 30.86 -14.48 12.21
CA SER A 11 30.61 -13.43 11.22
C SER A 11 29.50 -13.78 10.22
N LEU A 12 29.31 -15.07 9.91
CA LEU A 12 28.25 -15.52 9.01
C LEU A 12 26.88 -15.50 9.69
N ALA A 13 26.82 -15.70 11.00
CA ALA A 13 25.57 -15.68 11.79
C ALA A 13 24.95 -14.27 11.91
N PHE A 14 25.74 -13.21 11.70
CA PHE A 14 25.29 -11.81 11.80
C PHE A 14 25.13 -11.11 10.45
N HIS A 15 25.03 -11.86 9.35
CA HIS A 15 24.78 -11.24 8.05
C HIS A 15 23.33 -10.75 7.96
N HIS A 16 23.12 -9.44 8.03
CA HIS A 16 21.81 -8.83 7.81
C HIS A 16 21.56 -8.67 6.30
N SER A 17 20.56 -9.38 5.76
CA SER A 17 20.10 -9.16 4.39
C SER A 17 19.39 -7.81 4.29
N ILE A 18 20.09 -6.80 3.80
CA ILE A 18 19.48 -5.50 3.46
C ILE A 18 18.75 -5.68 2.13
N SER A 19 17.43 -5.53 2.13
CA SER A 19 16.62 -5.42 0.92
C SER A 19 16.07 -3.99 0.84
N ALA A 20 16.41 -3.27 -0.22
CA ALA A 20 15.80 -1.98 -0.51
C ALA A 20 14.44 -2.22 -1.19
N THR A 21 13.37 -2.23 -0.40
CA THR A 21 12.02 -2.09 -0.93
C THR A 21 11.69 -0.59 -0.93
N GLU A 22 11.99 0.08 -2.04
CA GLU A 22 11.55 1.46 -2.22
C GLU A 22 10.08 1.41 -2.62
N ASN A 23 9.20 1.73 -1.66
CA ASN A 23 7.79 1.89 -1.93
C ASN A 23 7.62 3.25 -2.62
N ILE A 24 7.63 3.25 -3.95
CA ILE A 24 7.39 4.46 -4.74
C ILE A 24 5.95 4.88 -4.49
N ASN A 25 5.77 5.89 -3.64
CA ASN A 25 4.47 6.47 -3.37
C ASN A 25 4.16 7.45 -4.51
N LEU A 26 3.36 6.99 -5.47
CA LEU A 26 2.88 7.81 -6.57
C LEU A 26 1.74 8.70 -6.07
N ASP A 27 1.65 9.91 -6.61
CA ASP A 27 0.51 10.79 -6.34
C ASP A 27 -0.80 10.11 -6.76
N GLU A 28 -1.82 10.22 -5.91
CA GLU A 28 -3.11 9.60 -6.16
C GLU A 28 -3.88 10.37 -7.25
N VAL A 29 -4.07 9.70 -8.39
CA VAL A 29 -4.75 10.25 -9.56
C VAL A 29 -6.16 9.68 -9.67
N VAL A 30 -7.14 10.56 -9.87
CA VAL A 30 -8.54 10.20 -10.07
C VAL A 30 -9.05 10.77 -11.39
N VAL A 31 -9.99 10.05 -12.02
CA VAL A 31 -10.59 10.43 -13.32
C VAL A 31 -12.11 10.56 -13.27
N THR A 32 -12.77 9.90 -12.30
CA THR A 32 -14.23 9.75 -12.28
C THR A 32 -14.95 11.09 -12.15
N ALA A 33 -14.41 12.02 -11.35
CA ALA A 33 -15.06 13.30 -11.08
C ALA A 33 -14.99 14.30 -12.24
N SER A 34 -13.90 14.30 -13.01
CA SER A 34 -13.64 15.32 -14.04
C SER A 34 -13.55 14.76 -15.47
N ARG A 35 -13.63 13.42 -15.64
CA ARG A 35 -13.36 12.71 -16.91
C ARG A 35 -11.98 12.98 -17.49
N THR A 36 -11.08 13.56 -16.70
CA THR A 36 -9.68 13.84 -17.04
C THR A 36 -8.81 13.43 -15.87
N SER A 37 -7.54 13.08 -16.13
CA SER A 37 -6.59 12.76 -15.07
C SER A 37 -6.33 13.99 -14.19
N GLN A 38 -6.63 13.88 -12.89
CA GLN A 38 -6.38 14.94 -11.91
C GLN A 38 -5.88 14.32 -10.60
N ALA A 39 -4.95 15.01 -9.94
CA ALA A 39 -4.56 14.65 -8.57
C ALA A 39 -5.75 14.86 -7.63
N ARG A 40 -5.92 13.98 -6.64
CA ARG A 40 -7.08 13.97 -5.74
C ARG A 40 -7.33 15.33 -5.08
N GLU A 41 -6.28 16.00 -4.63
CA GLU A 41 -6.34 17.31 -3.98
C GLU A 41 -6.85 18.45 -4.88
N ASN A 42 -6.81 18.27 -6.20
CA ASN A 42 -7.24 19.27 -7.18
C ASN A 42 -8.68 19.04 -7.66
N VAL A 43 -9.35 17.98 -7.19
CA VAL A 43 -10.72 17.69 -7.60
C VAL A 43 -11.71 18.59 -6.87
N ILE A 44 -12.61 19.19 -7.64
CA ILE A 44 -13.70 20.02 -7.12
C ILE A 44 -14.92 19.12 -6.91
N GLY A 45 -15.21 18.76 -5.66
CA GLY A 45 -16.36 17.95 -5.26
C GLY A 45 -16.02 16.96 -4.15
N ASP A 46 -17.04 16.39 -3.53
CA ASP A 46 -16.86 15.29 -2.57
C ASP A 46 -16.61 13.98 -3.34
N VAL A 47 -15.45 13.37 -3.14
CA VAL A 47 -15.02 12.15 -3.81
C VAL A 47 -14.37 11.22 -2.82
N THR A 48 -14.97 10.03 -2.66
CA THR A 48 -14.39 8.94 -1.89
C THR A 48 -13.83 7.88 -2.83
N VAL A 49 -12.56 7.53 -2.64
CA VAL A 49 -11.89 6.44 -3.37
C VAL A 49 -11.83 5.24 -2.44
N ILE A 50 -12.40 4.11 -2.86
CA ILE A 50 -12.33 2.85 -2.13
C ILE A 50 -11.28 1.97 -2.82
N ASP A 51 -10.14 1.78 -2.16
CA ASP A 51 -9.03 1.03 -2.74
C ASP A 51 -9.19 -0.50 -2.58
N ARG A 52 -8.27 -1.26 -3.19
CA ARG A 52 -8.31 -2.73 -3.14
C ARG A 52 -8.14 -3.28 -1.73
N GLN A 53 -7.22 -2.72 -0.95
CA GLN A 53 -6.88 -3.20 0.39
C GLN A 53 -8.05 -2.95 1.35
N GLU A 54 -8.76 -1.84 1.17
CA GLU A 54 -9.98 -1.52 1.88
C GLU A 54 -11.11 -2.50 1.55
N ILE A 55 -11.34 -2.80 0.27
CA ILE A 55 -12.34 -3.80 -0.15
C ILE A 55 -12.05 -5.16 0.51
N GLU A 56 -10.79 -5.60 0.49
CA GLU A 56 -10.36 -6.86 1.09
C GLU A 56 -10.54 -6.86 2.61
N ARG A 57 -10.20 -5.75 3.27
CA ARG A 57 -10.39 -5.57 4.72
C ARG A 57 -11.87 -5.57 5.12
N MET A 58 -12.74 -5.00 4.29
CA MET A 58 -14.18 -4.98 4.50
C MET A 58 -14.83 -6.34 4.27
N GLY A 59 -14.22 -7.20 3.44
CA GLY A 59 -14.79 -8.51 3.09
C GLY A 59 -16.11 -8.42 2.33
N ALA A 60 -16.34 -7.32 1.61
CA ALA A 60 -17.58 -7.07 0.88
C ALA A 60 -17.74 -8.02 -0.32
N GLY A 61 -18.93 -8.62 -0.45
CA GLY A 61 -19.26 -9.53 -1.56
C GLY A 61 -19.81 -8.83 -2.80
N SER A 62 -20.25 -7.58 -2.66
CA SER A 62 -20.84 -6.80 -3.73
C SER A 62 -20.54 -5.30 -3.60
N VAL A 63 -20.73 -4.56 -4.69
CA VAL A 63 -20.59 -3.09 -4.71
C VAL A 63 -21.59 -2.43 -3.76
N THR A 64 -22.80 -2.97 -3.65
CA THR A 64 -23.83 -2.45 -2.75
C THR A 64 -23.39 -2.52 -1.29
N ASP A 65 -22.69 -3.59 -0.90
CA ASP A 65 -22.17 -3.74 0.47
C ASP A 65 -21.13 -2.66 0.78
N LEU A 66 -20.26 -2.35 -0.18
CA LEU A 66 -19.28 -1.26 -0.06
C LEU A 66 -19.96 0.12 0.07
N LEU A 67 -20.97 0.38 -0.75
CA LEU A 67 -21.65 1.68 -0.80
C LEU A 67 -22.48 1.98 0.46
N ARG A 68 -23.08 0.96 1.09
CA ARG A 68 -23.84 1.12 2.35
C ARG A 68 -23.01 1.63 3.51
N MET A 69 -21.69 1.51 3.44
CA MET A 69 -20.76 1.99 4.46
C MET A 69 -20.29 3.43 4.16
N GLN A 70 -20.64 3.99 3.00
CA GLN A 70 -20.24 5.33 2.60
C GLN A 70 -21.25 6.38 3.08
N PRO A 71 -20.79 7.52 3.60
CA PRO A 71 -21.68 8.62 3.94
C PRO A 71 -22.45 9.10 2.71
N GLY A 72 -23.76 9.32 2.87
CA GLY A 72 -24.58 9.98 1.85
C GLY A 72 -25.01 9.10 0.67
N VAL A 73 -24.81 7.78 0.73
CA VAL A 73 -25.27 6.79 -0.28
C VAL A 73 -26.36 5.88 0.28
#